data_AF-A0A954XR11-F1
#
_entry.id   AF-A0A954XR11-F1
#
_cell.length_a   1.000
_cell.length_b   1.000
_cell.length_c   1.000
_cell.angle_alpha   90.00
_cell.angle_beta   90.00
_cell.angle_gamma   90.00
#
_symmetry.space_group_name_H-M   'P 1'
#
loop_
_entity.id
_entity.type
_entity.pdbx_description
1 polymer ?
#
loop_
_entity_poly.entity_id
_entity_poly.type
_entity_poly.pdbx_seq_one_letter_code
_entity_poly.pdbx_strand_id
1 'polypeptide(L)'
;MDFQALLHQCRENFGPAPRRFSRWKIVNWLFIPIPEWCNREDEIELFFRGYFNVLRNGYVTWGHVVQANVLLFQEDENDCPGEVVYCCDEAATVRPESLEKLARSLFQLKDSKPNDLRLLEIAEHLTDEYTWAFALHVPVKGGMDFALSTTHFCRKYLVDGKLSYSLMPLVVCNNKSGVVVPLPKEYWPPELVLWARGVPEDVINAGPPPPDYRQWIKRVLTWDVTVASLVLFIPMLSKIVFPLGGTAAEILVVTMPVIAAIVRLLVGRKHIKENLCTAFAKLLQTIALFVAIVLMCLLDAFQVIRLTMPAVDEAFNSTDLIVFSAIGVGYFCLTLFAMYPGKGWHEAKV
;
A
#
# COMPACT_ATOMS: atom_id res chain seq x y z
N MET A 1 22.42 -5.81 -1.02
CA MET A 1 21.49 -5.15 -0.08
C MET A 1 21.75 -5.63 1.35
N ASP A 2 21.60 -4.79 2.39
CA ASP A 2 21.73 -5.25 3.79
C ASP A 2 20.39 -5.80 4.32
N PHE A 3 20.17 -7.11 4.12
CA PHE A 3 18.94 -7.78 4.55
C PHE A 3 18.78 -7.84 6.08
N GLN A 4 19.84 -7.68 6.87
CA GLN A 4 19.70 -7.65 8.33
C GLN A 4 19.14 -6.31 8.80
N ALA A 5 19.64 -5.21 8.23
CA ALA A 5 19.06 -3.88 8.47
C ALA A 5 17.58 -3.83 8.07
N LEU A 6 17.21 -4.42 6.92
CA LEU A 6 15.81 -4.46 6.47
C LEU A 6 14.91 -5.30 7.38
N LEU A 7 15.39 -6.44 7.88
CA LEU A 7 14.64 -7.24 8.86
C LEU A 7 14.47 -6.49 10.17
N HIS A 8 15.50 -5.79 10.64
CA HIS A 8 15.41 -4.93 11.82
C HIS A 8 14.33 -3.85 11.63
N GLN A 9 14.31 -3.19 10.49
CA GLN A 9 13.29 -2.19 10.17
C GLN A 9 11.89 -2.80 10.07
N CYS A 10 11.75 -4.03 9.56
CA CYS A 10 10.48 -4.78 9.62
C CYS A 10 10.02 -4.99 11.08
N ARG A 11 10.94 -5.36 11.98
CA ARG A 11 10.66 -5.55 13.42
C ARG A 11 10.22 -4.24 14.08
N GLU A 12 10.91 -3.14 13.79
CA GLU A 12 10.56 -1.80 14.29
C GLU A 12 9.18 -1.35 13.79
N ASN A 13 8.92 -1.46 12.49
CA ASN A 13 7.64 -1.12 11.87
C ASN A 13 6.49 -1.95 12.44
N PHE A 14 6.73 -3.24 12.71
CA PHE A 14 5.73 -4.13 13.24
C PHE A 14 5.47 -3.90 14.73
N GLY A 15 6.50 -3.48 15.47
CA GLY A 15 6.46 -3.17 16.89
C GLY A 15 6.62 -4.40 17.80
N PRO A 16 6.92 -4.17 19.10
CA PRO A 16 7.16 -5.24 20.05
C PRO A 16 5.88 -6.03 20.40
N ALA A 17 6.03 -7.32 20.65
CA ALA A 17 4.98 -8.16 21.23
C ALA A 17 4.81 -7.86 22.74
N PRO A 18 3.60 -7.99 23.33
CA PRO A 18 2.33 -8.27 22.67
C PRO A 18 1.74 -7.02 22.00
N ARG A 19 1.35 -7.15 20.73
CA ARG A 19 0.79 -6.06 19.94
C ARG A 19 -0.69 -5.86 20.21
N ARG A 20 -1.17 -4.65 19.92
CA ARG A 20 -2.60 -4.32 19.91
C ARG A 20 -2.95 -3.72 18.55
N PHE A 21 -3.97 -4.28 17.91
CA PHE A 21 -4.45 -3.79 16.63
C PHE A 21 -5.81 -3.13 16.81
N SER A 22 -6.02 -1.98 16.17
CA SER A 22 -7.34 -1.36 16.13
C SER A 22 -8.31 -2.23 15.33
N ARG A 23 -9.62 -2.17 15.64
CA ARG A 23 -10.65 -2.94 14.90
C ARG A 23 -10.60 -2.66 13.40
N TRP A 24 -10.40 -1.40 13.01
CA TRP A 24 -10.27 -1.02 11.61
C TRP A 24 -9.05 -1.69 10.95
N LYS A 25 -7.91 -1.77 11.66
CA LYS A 25 -6.72 -2.44 11.14
C LYS A 25 -6.94 -3.94 10.97
N ILE A 26 -7.63 -4.55 11.92
CA ILE A 26 -7.98 -5.98 11.86
C ILE A 26 -8.83 -6.24 10.61
N VAL A 27 -9.96 -5.54 10.47
CA VAL A 27 -10.93 -5.81 9.39
C VAL A 27 -10.34 -5.52 8.01
N ASN A 28 -9.63 -4.41 7.82
CA ASN A 28 -9.18 -4.00 6.49
C ASN A 28 -7.86 -4.64 6.07
N TRP A 29 -6.98 -4.97 7.03
CA TRP A 29 -5.62 -5.38 6.72
C TRP A 29 -5.28 -6.74 7.27
N LEU A 30 -5.62 -7.09 8.51
CA LEU A 30 -5.08 -8.30 9.15
C LEU A 30 -5.99 -9.53 9.12
N PHE A 31 -7.28 -9.39 8.81
CA PHE A 31 -8.24 -10.51 8.86
C PHE A 31 -8.10 -11.45 7.66
N ILE A 32 -7.62 -12.68 7.87
CA ILE A 32 -7.56 -13.69 6.81
C ILE A 32 -8.89 -14.46 6.81
N PRO A 33 -9.70 -14.40 5.74
CA PRO A 33 -10.93 -15.18 5.65
C PRO A 33 -10.59 -16.67 5.57
N ILE A 34 -11.46 -17.51 6.15
CA ILE A 34 -11.36 -18.96 6.01
C ILE A 34 -11.94 -19.32 4.63
N PRO A 35 -11.17 -19.97 3.74
CA PRO A 35 -11.66 -20.37 2.43
C PRO A 35 -12.78 -21.41 2.52
N GLU A 36 -13.69 -21.43 1.54
CA GLU A 36 -14.83 -22.36 1.52
C GLU A 36 -14.41 -23.84 1.45
N TRP A 37 -13.25 -24.13 0.85
CA TRP A 37 -12.69 -25.48 0.75
C TRP A 37 -12.08 -25.98 2.07
N CYS A 38 -11.84 -25.09 3.04
CA CYS A 38 -11.29 -25.47 4.33
C CYS A 38 -12.39 -26.11 5.16
N ASN A 39 -12.34 -27.44 5.33
CA ASN A 39 -13.23 -28.10 6.28
C ASN A 39 -12.71 -27.81 7.70
N ARG A 40 -13.62 -27.66 8.68
CA ARG A 40 -13.23 -27.34 10.07
C ARG A 40 -12.54 -28.50 10.80
N GLU A 41 -12.56 -29.68 10.21
CA GLU A 41 -11.91 -30.88 10.73
C GLU A 41 -10.48 -31.07 10.18
N ASP A 42 -10.07 -30.26 9.20
CA ASP A 42 -8.74 -30.36 8.58
C ASP A 42 -7.67 -29.70 9.46
N GLU A 43 -6.43 -30.23 9.41
CA GLU A 43 -5.32 -29.72 10.24
C GLU A 43 -4.98 -28.25 9.92
N ILE A 44 -5.30 -27.76 8.72
CA ILE A 44 -5.13 -26.35 8.34
C ILE A 44 -6.02 -25.40 9.17
N GLU A 45 -7.07 -25.89 9.84
CA GLU A 45 -7.83 -25.10 10.82
C GLU A 45 -6.91 -24.53 11.92
N LEU A 46 -5.82 -25.25 12.25
CA LEU A 46 -4.81 -24.79 13.20
C LEU A 46 -4.21 -23.44 12.80
N PHE A 47 -3.93 -23.24 11.51
CA PHE A 47 -3.49 -21.95 10.99
C PHE A 47 -4.54 -20.86 11.25
N PHE A 48 -5.78 -21.08 10.85
CA PHE A 48 -6.84 -20.07 10.95
C PHE A 48 -7.21 -19.72 12.40
N ARG A 49 -7.06 -20.66 13.33
CA ARG A 49 -7.24 -20.41 14.76
C ARG A 49 -6.04 -19.74 15.42
N GLY A 50 -4.84 -20.00 14.90
CA GLY A 50 -3.57 -19.55 15.49
C GLY A 50 -3.00 -18.25 14.93
N TYR A 51 -3.27 -17.90 13.66
CA TYR A 51 -2.54 -16.84 12.96
C TYR A 51 -2.62 -15.49 13.67
N PHE A 52 -3.79 -15.16 14.23
CA PHE A 52 -3.97 -13.87 14.91
C PHE A 52 -3.18 -13.80 16.22
N ASN A 53 -3.05 -14.93 16.93
CA ASN A 53 -2.16 -15.03 18.09
C ASN A 53 -0.70 -14.83 17.68
N VAL A 54 -0.28 -15.41 16.54
CA VAL A 54 1.06 -15.23 15.96
C VAL A 54 1.32 -13.77 15.61
N LEU A 55 0.39 -13.11 14.92
CA LEU A 55 0.50 -11.68 14.62
C LEU A 55 0.60 -10.83 15.90
N ARG A 56 -0.09 -11.21 16.96
CA ARG A 56 -0.09 -10.47 18.23
C ARG A 56 1.19 -10.68 19.04
N ASN A 57 1.67 -11.91 19.14
CA ASN A 57 2.64 -12.33 20.15
C ASN A 57 3.96 -12.85 19.57
N GLY A 58 4.05 -13.00 18.25
CA GLY A 58 5.25 -13.52 17.58
C GLY A 58 6.35 -12.49 17.38
N TYR A 59 7.49 -12.94 16.88
CA TYR A 59 8.60 -12.10 16.41
C TYR A 59 8.76 -12.24 14.91
N VAL A 60 9.46 -11.28 14.29
CA VAL A 60 9.73 -11.30 12.84
C VAL A 60 11.07 -11.98 12.59
N THR A 61 11.09 -12.94 11.68
CA THR A 61 12.30 -13.63 11.21
C THR A 61 12.30 -13.72 9.69
N TRP A 62 13.43 -14.12 9.09
CA TRP A 62 13.46 -14.48 7.68
C TRP A 62 12.87 -15.87 7.46
N GLY A 63 12.06 -15.98 6.42
CA GLY A 63 11.59 -17.24 5.87
C GLY A 63 11.88 -17.34 4.38
N HIS A 64 11.89 -18.57 3.87
CA HIS A 64 12.01 -18.83 2.45
C HIS A 64 10.97 -19.84 2.01
N VAL A 65 10.29 -19.55 0.90
CA VAL A 65 9.33 -20.46 0.27
C VAL A 65 10.07 -21.69 -0.23
N VAL A 66 9.59 -22.87 0.15
CA VAL A 66 10.09 -24.17 -0.32
C VAL A 66 9.24 -24.63 -1.50
N GLN A 67 7.92 -24.59 -1.33
CA GLN A 67 6.93 -24.94 -2.33
C GLN A 67 5.71 -24.04 -2.16
N ALA A 68 4.98 -23.77 -3.24
CA ALA A 68 3.78 -22.94 -3.22
C ALA A 68 2.87 -23.31 -4.38
N ASN A 69 1.57 -23.12 -4.20
CA ASN A 69 0.59 -23.31 -5.27
C ASN A 69 0.87 -22.36 -6.45
N VAL A 70 0.79 -22.87 -7.68
CA VAL A 70 1.06 -22.10 -8.92
C VAL A 70 0.18 -20.85 -9.05
N LEU A 71 -1.03 -20.88 -8.49
CA LEU A 71 -1.96 -19.75 -8.52
C LEU A 71 -1.37 -18.51 -7.83
N LEU A 72 -0.53 -18.69 -6.81
CA LEU A 72 0.10 -17.57 -6.08
C LEU A 72 1.02 -16.71 -6.95
N PHE A 73 1.54 -17.25 -8.05
CA PHE A 73 2.46 -16.55 -8.96
C PHE A 73 1.72 -15.73 -10.03
N GLN A 74 0.40 -15.91 -10.15
CA GLN A 74 -0.46 -15.25 -11.14
C GLN A 74 -1.28 -14.13 -10.49
N GLU A 75 -1.79 -13.21 -11.31
CA GLU A 75 -2.81 -12.24 -10.87
C GLU A 75 -4.14 -12.97 -10.70
N ASP A 76 -4.53 -13.17 -9.45
CA ASP A 76 -5.78 -13.83 -9.05
C ASP A 76 -6.22 -13.21 -7.70
N GLU A 77 -7.44 -13.48 -7.27
CA GLU A 77 -8.01 -13.08 -5.98
C GLU A 77 -7.88 -14.19 -4.93
N ASN A 78 -7.57 -15.42 -5.36
CA ASN A 78 -7.53 -16.59 -4.48
C ASN A 78 -6.24 -16.65 -3.64
N ASP A 79 -6.40 -16.65 -2.32
CA ASP A 79 -5.36 -16.98 -1.36
C ASP A 79 -5.09 -18.50 -1.38
N CYS A 80 -3.84 -18.92 -1.19
CA CYS A 80 -3.47 -20.33 -1.28
C CYS A 80 -2.43 -20.72 -0.21
N PRO A 81 -2.38 -22.00 0.18
CA PRO A 81 -1.31 -22.51 1.02
C PRO A 81 0.03 -22.61 0.28
N GLY A 82 1.09 -22.71 1.06
CA GLY A 82 2.40 -23.17 0.62
C GLY A 82 3.35 -23.34 1.80
N GLU A 83 4.54 -23.84 1.51
CA GLU A 83 5.50 -24.31 2.50
C GLU A 83 6.63 -23.30 2.65
N VAL A 84 6.95 -22.97 3.89
CA VAL A 84 8.05 -22.07 4.22
C VAL A 84 9.01 -22.71 5.20
N VAL A 85 10.31 -22.50 4.98
CA VAL A 85 11.36 -22.81 5.95
C VAL A 85 11.81 -21.53 6.64
N TYR A 86 11.98 -21.58 7.94
CA TYR A 86 12.38 -20.44 8.76
C TYR A 86 13.21 -20.87 9.97
N CYS A 87 13.92 -19.92 10.57
CA CYS A 87 14.68 -20.17 11.80
C CYS A 87 13.80 -19.94 13.02
N CYS A 88 13.87 -20.88 13.97
CA CYS A 88 13.12 -20.85 15.24
C CYS A 88 13.80 -20.02 16.33
N ASP A 89 15.03 -19.55 16.11
CA ASP A 89 15.77 -18.74 17.07
C ASP A 89 15.60 -17.25 16.76
N GLU A 90 14.97 -16.52 17.68
CA GLU A 90 14.71 -15.08 17.58
C GLU A 90 16.00 -14.25 17.51
N ALA A 91 17.05 -14.70 18.22
CA ALA A 91 18.33 -14.01 18.29
C ALA A 91 19.27 -14.38 17.13
N ALA A 92 18.94 -15.41 16.34
CA ALA A 92 19.79 -15.87 15.26
C ALA A 92 19.81 -14.86 14.10
N THR A 93 21.02 -14.59 13.61
CA THR A 93 21.24 -13.83 12.37
C THR A 93 21.30 -14.80 11.21
N VAL A 94 20.18 -14.96 10.49
CA VAL A 94 20.09 -15.86 9.35
C VAL A 94 20.49 -15.15 8.07
N ARG A 95 21.53 -15.66 7.39
CA ARG A 95 21.90 -15.18 6.05
C ARG A 95 20.87 -15.67 5.01
N PRO A 96 20.28 -14.77 4.20
CA PRO A 96 19.32 -15.15 3.16
C PRO A 96 19.81 -16.26 2.23
N GLU A 97 21.08 -16.24 1.84
CA GLU A 97 21.66 -17.22 0.92
C GLU A 97 21.74 -18.62 1.54
N SER A 98 21.94 -18.69 2.87
CA SER A 98 21.89 -19.96 3.59
C SER A 98 20.47 -20.52 3.61
N LEU A 99 19.47 -19.65 3.81
CA LEU A 99 18.07 -20.04 3.86
C LEU A 99 17.55 -20.47 2.48
N GLU A 100 17.97 -19.79 1.41
CA GLU A 100 17.69 -20.17 0.02
C GLU A 100 18.29 -21.55 -0.31
N LYS A 101 19.56 -21.78 0.04
CA LYS A 101 20.21 -23.09 -0.15
C LYS A 101 19.50 -24.21 0.60
N LEU A 102 19.03 -23.91 1.82
CA LEU A 102 18.25 -24.86 2.61
C LEU A 102 16.91 -25.15 1.94
N ALA A 103 16.15 -24.12 1.56
CA ALA A 103 14.87 -24.28 0.88
C ALA A 103 14.98 -25.08 -0.42
N ARG A 104 16.01 -24.81 -1.23
CA ARG A 104 16.30 -25.60 -2.45
C ARG A 104 16.61 -27.06 -2.14
N SER A 105 17.40 -27.32 -1.11
CA SER A 105 17.71 -28.69 -0.66
C SER A 105 16.46 -29.43 -0.20
N LEU A 106 15.55 -28.74 0.52
CA LEU A 106 14.28 -29.31 0.96
C LEU A 106 13.35 -29.62 -0.22
N PHE A 107 13.22 -28.69 -1.17
CA PHE A 107 12.42 -28.92 -2.38
C PHE A 107 12.91 -30.13 -3.19
N GLN A 108 14.23 -30.36 -3.24
CA GLN A 108 14.83 -31.53 -3.89
C GLN A 108 14.49 -32.88 -3.22
N LEU A 109 13.93 -32.87 -2.00
CA LEU A 109 13.47 -34.08 -1.34
C LEU A 109 12.15 -34.60 -1.91
N LYS A 110 11.40 -33.78 -2.65
CA LYS A 110 10.16 -34.19 -3.29
C LYS A 110 10.38 -35.41 -4.19
N ASP A 111 9.48 -36.38 -4.12
CA ASP A 111 9.57 -37.66 -4.82
C ASP A 111 10.81 -38.52 -4.48
N SER A 112 11.53 -38.20 -3.40
CA SER A 112 12.73 -38.92 -2.95
C SER A 112 12.47 -39.79 -1.71
N LYS A 113 13.47 -40.61 -1.33
CA LYS A 113 13.42 -41.48 -0.13
C LYS A 113 14.73 -41.40 0.65
N PRO A 114 14.96 -40.32 1.42
CA PRO A 114 16.18 -40.17 2.20
C PRO A 114 16.24 -41.20 3.35
N ASN A 115 17.46 -41.58 3.76
CA ASN A 115 17.66 -42.54 4.86
C ASN A 115 17.42 -41.93 6.25
N ASP A 116 17.51 -40.60 6.38
CA ASP A 116 17.22 -39.89 7.64
C ASP A 116 15.71 -39.80 7.82
N LEU A 117 15.20 -40.30 8.96
CA LEU A 117 13.76 -40.36 9.23
C LEU A 117 13.07 -38.99 9.25
N ARG A 118 13.76 -37.93 9.70
CA ARG A 118 13.18 -36.57 9.72
C ARG A 118 13.13 -35.98 8.32
N LEU A 119 14.15 -36.24 7.50
CA LEU A 119 14.11 -35.85 6.09
C LEU A 119 13.08 -36.66 5.31
N LEU A 120 12.83 -37.92 5.69
CA LEU A 120 11.82 -38.77 5.07
C LEU A 120 10.42 -38.21 5.34
N GLU A 121 10.12 -37.82 6.58
CA GLU A 121 8.85 -37.16 6.93
C GLU A 121 8.62 -35.89 6.11
N ILE A 122 9.64 -35.05 5.93
CA ILE A 122 9.56 -33.87 5.07
C ILE A 122 9.37 -34.24 3.59
N ALA A 123 10.09 -35.26 3.10
CA ALA A 123 9.97 -35.73 1.72
C ALA A 123 8.56 -36.24 1.42
N GLU A 124 7.98 -37.03 2.33
CA GLU A 124 6.61 -37.54 2.24
C GLU A 124 5.60 -36.39 2.22
N HIS A 125 5.74 -35.41 3.14
CA HIS A 125 4.88 -34.22 3.17
C HIS A 125 4.97 -33.38 1.88
N LEU A 126 6.18 -33.08 1.38
CA LEU A 126 6.34 -32.28 0.16
C LEU A 126 5.86 -33.00 -1.11
N THR A 127 5.84 -34.34 -1.07
CA THR A 127 5.32 -35.18 -2.16
C THR A 127 3.80 -35.25 -2.12
N ASP A 128 3.22 -35.37 -0.92
CA ASP A 128 1.77 -35.36 -0.71
C ASP A 128 1.25 -33.94 -0.46
N GLU A 129 0.94 -33.23 -1.55
CA GLU A 129 0.47 -31.84 -1.55
C GLU A 129 -0.88 -31.60 -0.82
N TYR A 130 -1.51 -32.65 -0.29
CA TYR A 130 -2.74 -32.57 0.49
C TYR A 130 -2.51 -32.65 2.01
N THR A 131 -1.27 -32.85 2.44
CA THR A 131 -0.90 -32.86 3.86
C THR A 131 -0.50 -31.47 4.34
N TRP A 132 -0.56 -31.27 5.66
CA TRP A 132 -0.21 -30.00 6.29
C TRP A 132 0.93 -30.20 7.28
N ALA A 133 1.92 -29.30 7.29
CA ALA A 133 3.05 -29.35 8.21
C ALA A 133 3.02 -28.16 9.16
N PHE A 134 3.24 -28.42 10.45
CA PHE A 134 3.37 -27.35 11.44
C PHE A 134 4.60 -27.61 12.32
N ALA A 135 5.65 -26.84 12.07
CA ALA A 135 6.95 -26.96 12.73
C ALA A 135 7.63 -28.32 12.59
N LEU A 136 7.63 -28.89 11.38
CA LEU A 136 8.49 -30.04 11.07
C LEU A 136 9.95 -29.62 11.18
N HIS A 137 10.68 -30.23 12.10
CA HIS A 137 12.05 -29.85 12.39
C HIS A 137 12.98 -30.26 11.24
N VAL A 138 13.76 -29.30 10.75
CA VAL A 138 14.69 -29.50 9.64
C VAL A 138 16.08 -29.83 10.20
N PRO A 139 16.61 -31.03 9.99
CA PRO A 139 17.92 -31.41 10.53
C PRO A 139 19.04 -30.73 9.74
N VAL A 140 19.61 -29.66 10.31
CA VAL A 140 20.74 -28.92 9.72
C VAL A 140 22.01 -29.14 10.55
N LYS A 141 23.14 -29.38 9.87
CA LYS A 141 24.46 -29.37 10.50
C LYS A 141 24.83 -27.94 10.89
N GLY A 142 25.02 -27.66 12.18
CA GLY A 142 25.45 -26.32 12.64
C GLY A 142 24.67 -25.75 13.82
N GLY A 143 23.76 -26.51 14.44
CA GLY A 143 23.14 -26.16 15.72
C GLY A 143 22.03 -25.10 15.67
N MET A 144 21.82 -24.45 14.52
CA MET A 144 20.63 -23.61 14.31
C MET A 144 19.39 -24.49 14.15
N ASP A 145 18.30 -24.06 14.79
CA ASP A 145 17.01 -24.73 14.70
C ASP A 145 16.17 -24.12 13.57
N PHE A 146 15.81 -24.96 12.61
CA PHE A 146 14.98 -24.60 11.47
C PHE A 146 13.73 -25.47 11.46
N ALA A 147 12.63 -24.88 11.00
CA ALA A 147 11.37 -25.59 10.86
C ALA A 147 10.76 -25.33 9.48
N LEU A 148 10.06 -26.34 8.97
CA LEU A 148 9.17 -26.28 7.83
C LEU A 148 7.73 -26.21 8.33
N SER A 149 6.96 -25.26 7.82
CA SER A 149 5.53 -25.19 8.08
C SER A 149 4.77 -24.81 6.80
N THR A 150 3.57 -25.35 6.67
CA THR A 150 2.53 -24.83 5.81
C THR A 150 2.06 -23.48 6.37
N THR A 151 1.96 -22.50 5.49
CA THR A 151 1.33 -21.21 5.75
C THR A 151 0.28 -20.92 4.70
N HIS A 152 -0.67 -20.06 5.04
CA HIS A 152 -1.64 -19.54 4.08
C HIS A 152 -1.20 -18.16 3.58
N PHE A 153 -0.85 -18.06 2.31
CA PHE A 153 -0.44 -16.81 1.68
C PHE A 153 -1.67 -15.98 1.34
N CYS A 154 -1.94 -14.99 2.19
CA CYS A 154 -2.96 -14.00 1.91
C CYS A 154 -2.41 -12.93 0.97
N ARG A 155 -3.00 -12.76 -0.21
CA ARG A 155 -2.53 -11.87 -1.28
C ARG A 155 -2.38 -10.43 -0.83
N LYS A 156 -3.26 -9.97 0.07
CA LYS A 156 -3.15 -8.62 0.64
C LYS A 156 -1.83 -8.39 1.39
N TYR A 157 -1.20 -9.43 1.93
CA TYR A 157 0.10 -9.36 2.59
C TYR A 157 1.27 -9.34 1.61
N LEU A 158 1.06 -9.78 0.37
CA LEU A 158 2.09 -9.87 -0.65
C LEU A 158 2.23 -8.56 -1.41
N VAL A 159 3.46 -8.24 -1.82
CA VAL A 159 3.73 -7.12 -2.72
C VAL A 159 3.00 -7.38 -4.04
N ASP A 160 2.25 -6.38 -4.49
CA ASP A 160 1.41 -6.44 -5.70
C ASP A 160 0.41 -7.61 -5.78
N GLY A 161 0.08 -8.23 -4.64
CA GLY A 161 -0.96 -9.26 -4.57
C GLY A 161 -0.53 -10.64 -5.08
N LYS A 162 0.75 -10.87 -5.33
CA LYS A 162 1.29 -12.12 -5.89
C LYS A 162 2.63 -12.49 -5.25
N LEU A 163 2.95 -13.77 -5.27
CA LEU A 163 4.22 -14.30 -4.79
C LEU A 163 5.27 -14.19 -5.90
N SER A 164 6.02 -13.09 -5.93
CA SER A 164 7.09 -12.85 -6.94
C SER A 164 8.51 -13.04 -6.39
N TYR A 165 8.61 -13.48 -5.14
CA TYR A 165 9.86 -13.61 -4.39
C TYR A 165 9.73 -14.79 -3.43
N SER A 166 10.84 -15.47 -3.16
CA SER A 166 10.85 -16.64 -2.27
C SER A 166 11.34 -16.30 -0.86
N LEU A 167 12.21 -15.30 -0.70
CA LEU A 167 12.64 -14.80 0.61
C LEU A 167 11.64 -13.73 1.10
N MET A 168 11.15 -13.85 2.34
CA MET A 168 10.27 -12.85 2.94
C MET A 168 10.33 -12.83 4.47
N PRO A 169 9.99 -11.71 5.11
CA PRO A 169 9.82 -11.67 6.55
C PRO A 169 8.57 -12.47 6.94
N LEU A 170 8.70 -13.33 7.93
CA LEU A 170 7.63 -14.10 8.53
C LEU A 170 7.44 -13.72 10.00
N VAL A 171 6.23 -13.86 10.49
CA VAL A 171 5.89 -13.77 11.91
C VAL A 171 5.75 -15.17 12.46
N VAL A 172 6.53 -15.48 13.49
CA VAL A 172 6.59 -16.80 14.12
C VAL A 172 6.43 -16.65 15.64
N CYS A 173 5.89 -17.69 16.30
CA CYS A 173 5.89 -17.77 17.75
C CYS A 173 6.77 -18.93 18.20
N ASN A 174 7.48 -18.75 19.32
CA ASN A 174 8.18 -19.84 20.01
C ASN A 174 7.23 -20.85 20.68
N ASN A 175 5.93 -20.80 20.39
CA ASN A 175 4.99 -21.78 20.88
C ASN A 175 5.08 -23.05 20.02
N LYS A 176 4.60 -24.17 20.55
CA LYS A 176 4.62 -25.45 19.83
C LYS A 176 3.58 -25.55 18.70
N SER A 177 2.89 -24.46 18.32
CA SER A 177 1.81 -24.57 17.32
C SER A 177 2.32 -24.66 15.89
N GLY A 178 3.56 -24.25 15.61
CA GLY A 178 4.14 -24.26 14.27
C GLY A 178 3.48 -23.34 13.24
N VAL A 179 2.38 -22.66 13.61
CA VAL A 179 1.75 -21.62 12.80
C VAL A 179 2.73 -20.48 12.54
N VAL A 180 2.91 -20.18 11.26
CA VAL A 180 3.73 -19.08 10.75
C VAL A 180 2.92 -18.27 9.77
N VAL A 181 3.11 -16.96 9.74
CA VAL A 181 2.33 -16.03 8.91
C VAL A 181 3.28 -15.11 8.15
N PRO A 182 3.13 -14.91 6.83
CA PRO A 182 3.84 -13.86 6.12
C PRO A 182 3.62 -12.51 6.79
N LEU A 183 4.70 -11.76 7.04
CA LEU A 183 4.56 -10.41 7.57
C LEU A 183 3.81 -9.56 6.53
N PRO A 184 2.71 -8.88 6.91
CA PRO A 184 1.99 -8.02 5.96
C PRO A 184 2.91 -6.96 5.37
N LYS A 185 2.86 -6.76 4.03
CA LYS A 185 3.69 -5.79 3.31
C LYS A 185 3.65 -4.37 3.88
N GLU A 186 2.60 -4.00 4.60
CA GLU A 186 2.45 -2.69 5.24
C GLU A 186 3.52 -2.43 6.31
N TYR A 187 4.19 -3.47 6.79
CA TYR A 187 5.30 -3.36 7.75
C TYR A 187 6.67 -3.46 7.09
N TRP A 188 6.73 -3.66 5.77
CA TRP A 188 7.99 -3.77 5.05
C TRP A 188 8.56 -2.38 4.79
N PRO A 189 9.89 -2.21 4.92
CA PRO A 189 10.52 -0.98 4.48
C PRO A 189 10.41 -0.81 2.95
N PRO A 190 10.31 0.43 2.44
CA PRO A 190 10.13 0.69 1.01
C PRO A 190 11.17 0.00 0.11
N GLU A 191 12.41 -0.09 0.56
CA GLU A 191 13.53 -0.74 -0.12
C GLU A 191 13.26 -2.23 -0.34
N LEU A 192 12.70 -2.92 0.67
CA LEU A 192 12.36 -4.33 0.57
C LEU A 192 11.15 -4.54 -0.37
N VAL A 193 10.19 -3.61 -0.38
CA VAL A 193 9.07 -3.63 -1.33
C VAL A 193 9.55 -3.47 -2.76
N LEU A 194 10.52 -2.57 -3.01
CA LEU A 194 11.11 -2.39 -4.35
C LEU A 194 11.93 -3.61 -4.77
N TRP A 195 12.72 -4.17 -3.87
CA TRP A 195 13.45 -5.42 -4.13
C TRP A 195 12.50 -6.57 -4.50
N ALA A 196 11.39 -6.70 -3.78
CA ALA A 196 10.36 -7.70 -4.05
C ALA A 196 9.66 -7.52 -5.40
N ARG A 197 9.70 -6.31 -5.97
CA ARG A 197 9.23 -6.01 -7.34
C ARG A 197 10.28 -6.29 -8.41
N GLY A 198 11.48 -6.72 -8.04
CA GLY A 198 12.60 -6.93 -8.96
C GLY A 198 13.32 -5.63 -9.37
N VAL A 199 13.16 -4.54 -8.62
CA VAL A 199 13.95 -3.32 -8.86
C VAL A 199 15.42 -3.61 -8.57
N PRO A 200 16.36 -3.28 -9.49
CA PRO A 200 17.78 -3.53 -9.28
C PRO A 200 18.34 -2.88 -8.01
N GLU A 201 19.27 -3.55 -7.33
CA GLU A 201 19.82 -3.06 -6.06
C GLU A 201 20.58 -1.73 -6.20
N ASP A 202 21.27 -1.51 -7.32
CA ASP A 202 21.97 -0.26 -7.61
C ASP A 202 20.99 0.92 -7.70
N VAL A 203 19.81 0.68 -8.30
CA VAL A 203 18.72 1.65 -8.33
C VAL A 203 18.25 1.93 -6.91
N ILE A 204 17.94 0.90 -6.10
CA ILE A 204 17.47 1.07 -4.71
C ILE A 204 18.49 1.84 -3.85
N ASN A 205 19.78 1.48 -3.98
CA ASN A 205 20.87 2.11 -3.23
C ASN A 205 21.13 3.56 -3.66
N ALA A 206 20.81 3.94 -4.90
CA ALA A 206 20.93 5.32 -5.37
C ALA A 206 19.96 6.28 -4.65
N GLY A 207 18.97 5.75 -3.93
CA GLY A 207 17.92 6.53 -3.31
C GLY A 207 16.91 7.06 -4.33
N PRO A 208 15.74 7.53 -3.85
CA PRO A 208 14.67 7.93 -4.74
C PRO A 208 15.13 9.05 -5.67
N PRO A 209 14.79 9.00 -6.97
CA PRO A 209 15.08 10.12 -7.85
C PRO A 209 14.43 11.39 -7.29
N PRO A 210 15.04 12.56 -7.52
CA PRO A 210 14.39 13.81 -7.17
C PRO A 210 13.03 13.88 -7.89
N PRO A 211 11.99 14.41 -7.24
CA PRO A 211 10.68 14.49 -7.87
C PRO A 211 10.76 15.26 -9.18
N ASP A 212 10.09 14.77 -10.24
CA ASP A 212 9.97 15.51 -11.49
C ASP A 212 9.04 16.71 -11.28
N TYR A 213 9.65 17.83 -10.86
CA TYR A 213 8.96 19.10 -10.66
C TYR A 213 8.25 19.58 -11.93
N ARG A 214 8.74 19.23 -13.12
CA ARG A 214 8.09 19.64 -14.38
C ARG A 214 6.77 18.91 -14.56
N GLN A 215 6.75 17.60 -14.35
CA GLN A 215 5.52 16.82 -14.46
C GLN A 215 4.51 17.23 -13.37
N TRP A 216 4.97 17.46 -12.14
CA TRP A 216 4.13 17.97 -11.05
C TRP A 216 3.50 19.33 -11.39
N ILE A 217 4.30 20.33 -11.78
CA ILE A 217 3.81 21.65 -12.18
C ILE A 217 2.84 21.53 -13.36
N LYS A 218 3.19 20.74 -14.37
CA LYS A 218 2.31 20.49 -15.52
C LYS A 218 0.97 19.93 -15.06
N ARG A 219 0.93 18.96 -14.15
CA ARG A 219 -0.34 18.42 -13.62
C ARG A 219 -1.15 19.47 -12.88
N VAL A 220 -0.54 20.24 -11.99
CA VAL A 220 -1.24 21.32 -11.26
C VAL A 220 -1.80 22.35 -12.23
N LEU A 221 -1.02 22.79 -13.22
CA LEU A 221 -1.48 23.73 -14.24
C LEU A 221 -2.60 23.12 -15.12
N THR A 222 -2.41 21.90 -15.61
CA THR A 222 -3.39 21.28 -16.55
C THR A 222 -4.70 20.95 -15.85
N TRP A 223 -4.68 20.63 -14.55
CA TRP A 223 -5.88 20.26 -13.82
C TRP A 223 -6.54 21.44 -13.13
N ASP A 224 -5.83 22.09 -12.19
CA ASP A 224 -6.46 23.09 -11.34
C ASP A 224 -6.72 24.41 -12.07
N VAL A 225 -5.78 24.85 -12.91
CA VAL A 225 -5.98 26.07 -13.71
C VAL A 225 -7.02 25.84 -14.78
N THR A 226 -7.03 24.69 -15.47
CA THR A 226 -8.06 24.39 -16.48
C THR A 226 -9.45 24.31 -15.87
N VAL A 227 -9.64 23.57 -14.77
CA VAL A 227 -10.96 23.47 -14.13
C VAL A 227 -11.40 24.84 -13.58
N ALA A 228 -10.49 25.63 -12.98
CA ALA A 228 -10.82 26.97 -12.48
C ALA A 228 -11.21 27.90 -13.63
N SER A 229 -10.43 27.88 -14.71
CA SER A 229 -10.71 28.65 -15.91
C SER A 229 -12.07 28.25 -16.51
N LEU A 230 -12.36 26.96 -16.62
CA LEU A 230 -13.67 26.50 -17.11
C LEU A 230 -14.81 27.05 -16.26
N VAL A 231 -14.73 26.95 -14.93
CA VAL A 231 -15.77 27.49 -14.03
C VAL A 231 -15.92 29.00 -14.19
N LEU A 232 -14.82 29.74 -14.41
CA LEU A 232 -14.85 31.18 -14.62
C LEU A 232 -15.40 31.59 -16.00
N PHE A 233 -15.08 30.85 -17.07
CA PHE A 233 -15.45 31.22 -18.44
C PHE A 233 -16.80 30.69 -18.89
N ILE A 234 -17.25 29.55 -18.34
CA ILE A 234 -18.53 28.93 -18.69
C ILE A 234 -19.72 29.90 -18.55
N PRO A 235 -19.86 30.68 -17.47
CA PRO A 235 -20.94 31.66 -17.34
C PRO A 235 -20.91 32.77 -18.40
N MET A 236 -19.71 33.14 -18.87
CA MET A 236 -19.56 34.12 -19.94
C MET A 236 -19.96 33.51 -21.28
N LEU A 237 -19.54 32.27 -21.55
CA LEU A 237 -19.90 31.52 -22.75
C LEU A 237 -21.40 31.22 -22.79
N SER A 238 -22.04 30.94 -21.65
CA SER A 238 -23.46 30.65 -21.59
C SER A 238 -24.31 31.86 -22.00
N LYS A 239 -23.88 33.09 -21.69
CA LYS A 239 -24.53 34.32 -22.18
C LYS A 239 -24.47 34.47 -23.70
N ILE A 240 -23.41 33.98 -24.33
CA ILE A 240 -23.24 34.01 -25.79
C ILE A 240 -24.11 32.94 -26.46
N VAL A 241 -24.13 31.72 -25.88
CA VAL A 241 -24.84 30.57 -26.46
C VAL A 241 -26.35 30.63 -26.20
N PHE A 242 -26.77 31.18 -25.05
CA PHE A 242 -28.16 31.26 -24.63
C PHE A 242 -28.57 32.73 -24.36
N PRO A 243 -28.67 33.57 -25.41
CA PRO A 243 -28.93 35.00 -25.27
C PRO A 243 -30.32 35.36 -24.70
N LEU A 244 -31.27 34.41 -24.71
CA LEU A 244 -32.63 34.58 -24.18
C LEU A 244 -32.75 33.97 -22.78
N GLY A 245 -32.03 34.55 -21.81
CA GLY A 245 -32.28 34.48 -20.35
C GLY A 245 -32.98 33.23 -19.81
N GLY A 246 -32.43 32.05 -20.09
CA GLY A 246 -33.03 30.78 -19.70
C GLY A 246 -32.59 30.33 -18.31
N THR A 247 -33.52 29.74 -17.56
CA THR A 247 -33.28 28.98 -16.31
C THR A 247 -32.10 28.01 -16.40
N ALA A 248 -31.79 27.50 -17.60
CA ALA A 248 -30.64 26.64 -17.86
C ALA A 248 -29.28 27.31 -17.58
N ALA A 249 -29.11 28.60 -17.92
CA ALA A 249 -27.87 29.31 -17.67
C ALA A 249 -27.64 29.50 -16.17
N GLU A 250 -28.69 29.86 -15.42
CA GLU A 250 -28.64 30.01 -13.96
C GLU A 250 -28.30 28.69 -13.27
N ILE A 251 -28.97 27.60 -13.65
CA ILE A 251 -28.68 26.25 -13.13
C ILE A 251 -27.22 25.88 -13.37
N LEU A 252 -26.71 26.14 -14.57
CA LEU A 252 -25.36 25.76 -14.95
C LEU A 252 -24.29 26.56 -14.20
N VAL A 253 -24.54 27.86 -13.99
CA VAL A 253 -23.67 28.76 -13.21
C VAL A 253 -23.58 28.33 -11.74
N VAL A 254 -24.67 27.82 -11.15
CA VAL A 254 -24.70 27.37 -9.75
C VAL A 254 -24.13 25.95 -9.58
N THR A 255 -24.44 25.04 -10.50
CA THR A 255 -24.09 23.62 -10.36
C THR A 255 -22.63 23.31 -10.70
N MET A 256 -22.03 24.03 -11.66
CA MET A 256 -20.65 23.79 -12.09
C MET A 256 -19.61 23.97 -10.97
N PRO A 257 -19.62 25.06 -10.17
CA PRO A 257 -18.72 25.21 -9.02
C PRO A 257 -18.81 24.05 -8.03
N VAL A 258 -20.02 23.57 -7.74
CA VAL A 258 -20.27 22.46 -6.80
C VAL A 258 -19.65 21.17 -7.33
N ILE A 259 -19.90 20.85 -8.61
CA ILE A 259 -19.31 19.67 -9.26
C ILE A 259 -17.78 19.77 -9.27
N ALA A 260 -17.23 20.94 -9.63
CA ALA A 260 -15.80 21.18 -9.67
C ALA A 260 -15.14 21.02 -8.28
N ALA A 261 -15.80 21.48 -7.21
CA ALA A 261 -15.34 21.29 -5.84
C ALA A 261 -15.31 19.81 -5.42
N ILE A 262 -16.36 19.05 -5.75
CA ILE A 262 -16.42 17.60 -5.47
C ILE A 262 -15.32 16.86 -6.22
N VAL A 263 -15.19 17.11 -7.52
CA VAL A 263 -14.19 16.48 -8.37
C VAL A 263 -12.78 16.77 -7.86
N ARG A 264 -12.47 18.02 -7.49
CA ARG A 264 -11.18 18.39 -6.89
C ARG A 264 -10.92 17.70 -5.56
N LEU A 265 -11.95 17.57 -4.71
CA LEU A 265 -11.80 16.86 -3.44
C LEU A 265 -11.46 15.39 -3.66
N LEU A 266 -12.16 14.71 -4.58
CA LEU A 266 -11.95 13.30 -4.86
C LEU A 266 -10.57 13.05 -5.49
N VAL A 267 -10.22 13.81 -6.53
CA VAL A 267 -8.93 13.68 -7.23
C VAL A 267 -7.78 14.07 -6.31
N GLY A 268 -7.91 15.19 -5.58
CA GLY A 268 -6.88 15.65 -4.65
C GLY A 268 -6.64 14.66 -3.51
N ARG A 269 -7.70 14.06 -2.94
CA ARG A 269 -7.55 13.00 -1.92
C ARG A 269 -6.88 11.75 -2.47
N LYS A 270 -7.22 11.35 -3.70
CA LYS A 270 -6.56 10.21 -4.36
C LYS A 270 -5.05 10.49 -4.52
N HIS A 271 -4.69 11.68 -5.01
CA HIS A 271 -3.30 12.09 -5.19
C HIS A 271 -2.54 12.14 -3.85
N ILE A 272 -3.13 12.70 -2.80
CA ILE A 272 -2.51 12.75 -1.46
C ILE A 272 -2.32 11.33 -0.89
N LYS A 273 -3.26 10.42 -1.13
CA LYS A 273 -3.14 9.02 -0.68
C LYS A 273 -1.96 8.33 -1.36
N GLU A 274 -1.79 8.56 -2.66
CA GLU A 274 -0.76 7.95 -3.52
C GLU A 274 0.63 8.61 -3.37
N ASN A 275 0.72 9.83 -2.83
CA ASN A 275 1.99 10.51 -2.70
C ASN A 275 2.92 9.88 -1.64
N LEU A 276 4.20 10.27 -1.67
CA LEU A 276 5.26 9.66 -0.87
C LEU A 276 5.62 10.50 0.37
N CYS A 277 4.72 11.39 0.77
CA CYS A 277 4.85 12.17 1.99
C CYS A 277 4.60 11.32 3.24
N THR A 278 5.16 11.74 4.37
CA THR A 278 4.87 11.14 5.69
C THR A 278 3.39 11.31 6.04
N ALA A 279 2.87 10.47 6.96
CA ALA A 279 1.47 10.57 7.40
C ALA A 279 1.10 11.97 7.91
N PHE A 280 2.01 12.64 8.61
CA PHE A 280 1.82 14.02 9.08
C PHE A 280 1.76 15.01 7.92
N ALA A 281 2.65 14.91 6.93
CA ALA A 281 2.62 15.76 5.75
C ALA A 281 1.34 15.52 4.92
N LYS A 282 0.89 14.27 4.76
CA LYS A 282 -0.39 13.94 4.11
C LYS A 282 -1.59 14.56 4.82
N LEU A 283 -1.58 14.61 6.16
CA LEU A 283 -2.60 15.30 6.94
C LEU A 283 -2.61 16.80 6.64
N LEU A 284 -1.45 17.46 6.66
CA LEU A 284 -1.33 18.89 6.32
C LEU A 284 -1.77 19.17 4.89
N GLN A 285 -1.42 18.32 3.92
CA GLN A 285 -1.85 18.44 2.53
C GLN A 285 -3.38 18.29 2.40
N THR A 286 -3.99 17.40 3.19
CA THR A 286 -5.45 17.22 3.21
C THR A 286 -6.15 18.47 3.74
N ILE A 287 -5.61 19.07 4.81
CA ILE A 287 -6.12 20.33 5.36
C ILE A 287 -5.97 21.46 4.33
N ALA A 288 -4.79 21.58 3.72
CA ALA A 288 -4.52 22.60 2.70
C ALA A 288 -5.45 22.47 1.50
N LEU A 289 -5.73 21.24 1.03
CA LEU A 289 -6.70 20.98 -0.04
C LEU A 289 -8.10 21.47 0.34
N PHE A 290 -8.54 21.18 1.57
CA PHE A 290 -9.86 21.61 2.04
C PHE A 290 -9.96 23.14 2.10
N VAL A 291 -8.94 23.81 2.66
CA VAL A 291 -8.88 25.28 2.71
C VAL A 291 -8.85 25.87 1.29
N ALA A 292 -8.07 25.30 0.38
CA ALA A 292 -8.03 25.73 -1.02
C ALA A 292 -9.42 25.62 -1.69
N ILE A 293 -10.14 24.52 -1.47
CA ILE A 293 -11.50 24.35 -2.02
C ILE A 293 -12.46 25.41 -1.46
N VAL A 294 -12.38 25.72 -0.16
CA VAL A 294 -13.21 26.78 0.45
C VAL A 294 -12.92 28.15 -0.18
N LEU A 295 -11.64 28.51 -0.35
CA LEU A 295 -11.25 29.75 -1.01
C LEU A 295 -11.75 29.82 -2.46
N MET A 296 -11.68 28.72 -3.19
CA MET A 296 -12.18 28.63 -4.56
C MET A 296 -13.72 28.75 -4.62
N CYS A 297 -14.46 28.12 -3.70
CA CYS A 297 -15.91 28.33 -3.61
C CYS A 297 -16.29 29.79 -3.31
N LEU A 298 -15.49 30.52 -2.53
CA LEU A 298 -15.69 31.96 -2.30
C LEU A 298 -15.46 32.78 -3.58
N LEU A 299 -14.41 32.45 -4.35
CA LEU A 299 -14.16 33.08 -5.65
C LEU A 299 -15.31 32.82 -6.62
N ASP A 300 -15.78 31.57 -6.69
CA ASP A 300 -16.89 31.18 -7.56
C ASP A 300 -18.18 31.89 -7.16
N ALA A 301 -18.55 31.89 -5.86
CA ALA A 301 -19.73 32.57 -5.36
C ALA A 301 -19.72 34.07 -5.71
N PHE A 302 -18.55 34.71 -5.56
CA PHE A 302 -18.40 36.12 -5.94
C PHE A 302 -18.62 36.34 -7.44
N GLN A 303 -18.07 35.48 -8.30
CA GLN A 303 -18.25 35.57 -9.75
C GLN A 303 -19.71 35.36 -10.15
N VAL A 304 -20.41 34.43 -9.50
CA VAL A 304 -21.85 34.24 -9.71
C VAL A 304 -22.62 35.52 -9.36
N ILE A 305 -22.36 36.13 -8.20
CA ILE A 305 -23.00 37.39 -7.79
C ILE A 305 -22.75 38.50 -8.81
N ARG A 306 -21.49 38.68 -9.22
CA ARG A 306 -21.09 39.67 -10.23
C ARG A 306 -21.85 39.50 -11.55
N LEU A 307 -22.02 38.26 -12.00
CA LEU A 307 -22.68 37.97 -13.28
C LEU A 307 -24.20 38.07 -13.26
N THR A 308 -24.80 37.90 -12.07
CA THR A 308 -26.25 37.92 -11.84
C THR A 308 -26.76 39.29 -11.42
N MET A 309 -25.91 40.14 -10.82
CA MET A 309 -26.27 41.46 -10.31
C MET A 309 -25.41 42.56 -10.96
N PRO A 310 -25.86 43.18 -12.07
CA PRO A 310 -25.10 44.21 -12.80
C PRO A 310 -24.74 45.43 -11.95
N ALA A 311 -25.58 45.80 -10.98
CA ALA A 311 -25.32 46.91 -10.07
C ALA A 311 -24.10 46.67 -9.17
N VAL A 312 -23.74 45.40 -8.90
CA VAL A 312 -22.53 45.06 -8.14
C VAL A 312 -21.27 45.31 -8.97
N ASP A 313 -21.36 45.17 -10.29
CA ASP A 313 -20.25 45.43 -11.21
C ASP A 313 -19.85 46.92 -11.21
N GLU A 314 -20.82 47.82 -11.10
CA GLU A 314 -20.57 49.27 -11.00
C GLU A 314 -19.99 49.68 -9.63
N ALA A 315 -20.29 48.90 -8.58
CA ALA A 315 -19.78 49.12 -7.23
C ALA A 315 -18.38 48.52 -6.98
N PHE A 316 -17.90 47.69 -7.90
CA PHE A 316 -16.63 46.97 -7.76
C PHE A 316 -15.45 47.93 -7.90
N ASN A 317 -14.70 48.11 -6.81
CA ASN A 317 -13.56 49.02 -6.78
C ASN A 317 -12.22 48.27 -6.88
N SER A 318 -11.12 49.02 -7.02
CA SER A 318 -9.77 48.46 -7.09
C SER A 318 -9.35 47.68 -5.84
N THR A 319 -9.92 48.00 -4.68
CA THR A 319 -9.64 47.31 -3.41
C THR A 319 -10.21 45.90 -3.44
N ASP A 320 -11.42 45.72 -3.96
CA ASP A 320 -12.04 44.40 -4.10
C ASP A 320 -11.19 43.51 -5.02
N LEU A 321 -10.71 44.07 -6.14
CA LEU A 321 -9.81 43.37 -7.06
C LEU A 321 -8.54 42.87 -6.36
N ILE A 322 -7.94 43.67 -5.48
CA ILE A 322 -6.77 43.28 -4.69
C ILE A 322 -7.10 42.12 -3.75
N VAL A 323 -8.23 42.21 -3.04
CA VAL A 323 -8.68 41.15 -2.10
C VAL A 323 -8.89 39.83 -2.85
N PHE A 324 -9.60 39.86 -3.98
CA PHE A 324 -9.83 38.64 -4.78
C PHE A 324 -8.55 38.09 -5.39
N SER A 325 -7.63 38.96 -5.81
CA SER A 325 -6.32 38.54 -6.29
C SER A 325 -5.52 37.84 -5.17
N ALA A 326 -5.56 38.37 -3.95
CA ALA A 326 -4.93 37.74 -2.79
C ALA A 326 -5.54 36.38 -2.46
N ILE A 327 -6.87 36.25 -2.50
CA ILE A 327 -7.56 34.96 -2.33
C ILE A 327 -7.13 33.96 -3.41
N GLY A 328 -7.07 34.39 -4.67
CA GLY A 328 -6.62 33.57 -5.80
C GLY A 328 -5.18 33.07 -5.64
N VAL A 329 -4.26 33.93 -5.22
CA VAL A 329 -2.88 33.55 -4.91
C VAL A 329 -2.83 32.57 -3.74
N GLY A 330 -3.59 32.82 -2.67
CA GLY A 330 -3.69 31.91 -1.53
C GLY A 330 -4.19 30.51 -1.91
N TYR A 331 -5.25 30.45 -2.72
CA TYR A 331 -5.77 29.22 -3.30
C TYR A 331 -4.69 28.46 -4.08
N PHE A 332 -3.98 29.14 -4.98
CA PHE A 332 -2.97 28.52 -5.83
C PHE A 332 -1.79 27.97 -5.00
N CYS A 333 -1.29 28.74 -4.03
CA CYS A 333 -0.22 28.30 -3.13
C CYS A 333 -0.62 27.07 -2.31
N LEU A 334 -1.83 27.05 -1.75
CA LEU A 334 -2.35 25.90 -1.01
C LEU A 334 -2.52 24.67 -1.90
N THR A 335 -2.96 24.87 -3.14
CA THR A 335 -3.11 23.80 -4.13
C THR A 335 -1.76 23.20 -4.51
N LEU A 336 -0.75 24.04 -4.79
CA LEU A 336 0.63 23.58 -5.03
C LEU A 336 1.14 22.73 -3.87
N PHE A 337 0.97 23.23 -2.64
CA PHE A 337 1.39 22.50 -1.45
C PHE A 337 0.64 21.17 -1.28
N ALA A 338 -0.68 21.18 -1.42
CA ALA A 338 -1.52 19.99 -1.29
C ALA A 338 -1.15 18.91 -2.33
N MET A 339 -0.83 19.33 -3.55
CA MET A 339 -0.51 18.42 -4.67
C MET A 339 0.96 18.02 -4.74
N TYR A 340 1.79 18.47 -3.79
CA TYR A 340 3.21 18.11 -3.77
C TYR A 340 3.40 16.57 -3.70
N PRO A 341 4.13 15.96 -4.65
CA PRO A 341 4.20 14.50 -4.80
C PRO A 341 5.05 13.81 -3.72
N GLY A 342 5.81 14.57 -2.92
CA GLY A 342 6.83 14.01 -2.04
C GLY A 342 8.09 13.62 -2.82
N LYS A 343 9.08 13.04 -2.13
CA LYS A 343 10.24 12.41 -2.77
C LYS A 343 9.92 10.94 -2.94
N GLY A 344 9.95 10.40 -4.16
CA GLY A 344 10.11 8.96 -4.30
C GLY A 344 9.90 8.30 -5.66
N TRP A 345 10.03 6.97 -5.62
CA TRP A 345 10.40 6.03 -6.69
C TRP A 345 9.37 5.74 -7.78
N HIS A 346 8.45 6.67 -8.06
CA HIS A 346 7.31 6.35 -8.93
C HIS A 346 7.66 6.21 -10.43
N GLU A 347 8.89 6.52 -10.85
CA GLU A 347 9.30 6.45 -12.26
C GLU A 347 10.17 5.24 -12.62
N ALA A 348 10.50 4.35 -11.67
CA ALA A 348 11.05 3.04 -12.00
C ALA A 348 9.92 2.07 -12.41
N LYS A 349 9.11 2.46 -13.39
CA LYS A 349 8.36 1.47 -14.18
C LYS A 349 9.36 0.89 -15.18
N VAL A 350 9.88 -0.30 -14.86
CA VAL A 350 10.54 -1.18 -15.83
C VAL A 350 9.48 -1.75 -16.77
#